data_AF-A0A1I1URR6-F1
#
_entry.id   AF-A0A1I1URR6-F1
#
_cell.length_a   1.000
_cell.length_b   1.000
_cell.length_c   1.000
_cell.angle_alpha   90.00
_cell.angle_beta   90.00
_cell.angle_gamma   90.00
#
_symmetry.space_group_name_H-M   'P 1'
#
loop_
_entity.id
_entity.type
_entity.pdbx_description
1 polymer ?
#
loop_
_entity_poly.entity_id
_entity_poly.type
_entity_poly.pdbx_seq_one_letter_code
_entity_poly.pdbx_strand_id
1 'polypeptide(L)'
;MLEAALIVLALVCAGLVGTCVWLAGRLRLASQLQAERDAQRDQRIRELGKRLDTYLTGSIRMGEELHELRRTVAPLPDKLTQIEQRDPTSLSFTQAARLVGMGASADDLTQSCGLSKAEAELVAKLHQARRS
;
A
#
# COMPACT_ATOMS: atom_id res chain seq x y z
N MET A 1 17.22 72.25 52.16
CA MET A 1 17.69 71.55 50.93
C MET A 1 17.59 70.03 51.06
N LEU A 2 18.03 69.43 52.17
CA LEU A 2 17.96 67.97 52.40
C LEU A 2 16.53 67.39 52.41
N GLU A 3 15.57 68.05 53.07
CA GLU A 3 14.18 67.55 53.13
C GLU A 3 13.52 67.47 51.75
N ALA A 4 13.68 68.50 50.93
CA ALA A 4 13.18 68.50 49.56
C ALA A 4 13.79 67.37 48.72
N ALA A 5 15.09 67.08 48.90
CA ALA A 5 15.75 65.98 48.20
C ALA A 5 15.21 64.60 48.61
N LEU A 6 14.91 64.39 49.90
CA LEU A 6 14.32 63.14 50.39
C LEU A 6 12.90 62.93 49.86
N ILE A 7 12.09 63.98 49.79
CA ILE A 7 10.74 63.91 49.23
C ILE A 7 10.79 63.54 47.74
N VAL A 8 11.67 64.18 46.98
CA VAL A 8 11.85 63.85 45.55
C VAL A 8 12.30 62.41 45.36
N LEU A 9 13.27 61.95 46.16
CA LEU A 9 13.74 60.56 46.10
C LEU A 9 12.60 59.57 46.41
N ALA A 10 11.80 59.83 47.45
CA ALA A 10 10.68 58.98 47.82
C ALA A 10 9.63 58.88 46.70
N LEU A 11 9.31 60.00 46.04
CA LEU A 11 8.38 60.02 44.89
C LEU A 11 8.92 59.23 43.70
N VAL A 12 10.22 59.36 43.40
CA VAL A 12 10.86 58.58 42.33
C VAL A 12 10.83 57.09 42.66
N CYS A 13 11.17 56.71 43.90
CA CYS A 13 11.12 55.32 44.34
C CYS A 13 9.69 54.75 44.26
N ALA A 14 8.68 55.50 44.69
CA ALA A 14 7.29 55.08 44.59
C ALA A 14 6.85 54.91 43.12
N GLY A 15 7.26 55.82 42.23
CA GLY A 15 7.02 55.71 40.79
C GLY A 15 7.67 54.46 40.18
N LEU A 16 8.93 54.19 40.52
CA LEU A 16 9.66 53.00 40.07
C LEU A 16 9.00 51.71 40.57
N VAL A 17 8.59 51.64 41.83
CA VAL A 17 7.88 50.47 42.37
C VAL A 17 6.55 50.27 41.63
N GLY A 18 5.80 51.35 41.40
CA GLY A 18 4.54 51.30 40.65
C GLY A 18 4.72 50.77 39.22
N THR A 19 5.72 51.27 38.48
CA THR A 19 6.00 50.80 37.13
C THR A 19 6.50 49.36 37.11
N CYS A 20 7.34 48.95 38.06
CA CYS A 20 7.79 47.56 38.21
C CYS A 20 6.61 46.60 38.46
N VAL A 21 5.69 46.95 39.37
CA VAL A 21 4.50 46.13 39.66
C VAL A 21 3.59 46.04 38.44
N TRP A 22 3.38 47.15 37.74
CA TRP A 22 2.56 47.19 36.53
C TRP A 22 3.15 46.35 35.39
N LEU A 23 4.47 46.45 35.14
CA LEU A 23 5.18 45.64 34.16
C LEU A 23 5.14 44.16 34.53
N ALA A 24 5.36 43.81 35.79
CA ALA A 24 5.29 42.43 36.28
C ALA A 24 3.88 41.84 36.09
N GLY A 25 2.83 42.62 36.37
CA GLY A 25 1.45 42.21 36.12
C GLY A 25 1.17 41.95 34.63
N ARG A 26 1.60 42.86 33.76
CA ARG A 26 1.47 42.70 32.30
C ARG A 26 2.22 41.47 31.78
N LEU A 27 3.43 41.24 32.27
CA LEU A 27 4.24 40.10 31.85
C LEU A 27 3.63 38.77 32.30
N ARG A 28 3.07 38.71 33.52
CA ARG A 28 2.35 37.54 34.03
C ARG A 28 1.13 37.22 33.17
N LEU A 29 0.29 38.21 32.85
CA LEU A 29 -0.86 38.01 31.97
C LEU A 29 -0.45 37.55 30.57
N ALA A 30 0.60 38.13 29.99
CA ALA A 30 1.12 37.71 28.71
C ALA A 30 1.61 36.24 28.74
N SER A 31 2.32 35.85 29.80
CA SER A 31 2.82 34.48 29.97
C SER A 31 1.69 33.45 30.10
N GLN A 32 0.59 33.80 30.77
CA GLN A 32 -0.58 32.93 30.90
C GLN A 32 -1.26 32.71 29.55
N LEU A 33 -1.49 33.79 28.79
CA LEU A 33 -2.07 33.69 27.44
C LEU A 33 -1.16 32.92 26.47
N GLN A 34 0.16 33.05 26.62
CA GLN A 34 1.12 32.25 25.84
C GLN A 34 1.04 30.77 26.23
N ALA A 35 1.02 30.44 27.52
CA ALA A 35 0.90 29.07 27.99
C ALA A 35 -0.37 28.37 27.50
N GLU A 36 -1.51 29.08 27.46
CA GLU A 36 -2.75 28.53 26.88
C GLU A 36 -2.62 28.23 25.39
N ARG A 37 -2.02 29.16 24.62
CA ARG A 37 -1.79 28.97 23.18
C ARG A 37 -0.82 27.82 22.92
N ASP A 38 0.24 27.72 23.71
CA ASP A 38 1.24 26.67 23.58
C ASP A 38 0.64 25.31 23.94
N ALA A 39 -0.19 25.24 24.99
CA ALA A 39 -0.93 24.02 25.33
C ALA A 39 -1.84 23.56 24.17
N GLN A 40 -2.53 24.48 23.49
CA GLN A 40 -3.35 24.16 22.31
C GLN A 40 -2.50 23.69 21.13
N ARG A 41 -1.34 24.33 20.88
CA ARG A 41 -0.41 23.91 19.82
C ARG A 41 0.14 22.52 20.10
N ASP A 42 0.56 22.26 21.33
CA ASP A 42 1.06 20.96 21.76
C ASP A 42 0.01 19.86 21.62
N GLN A 43 -1.26 20.16 21.92
CA GLN A 43 -2.36 19.22 21.68
C GLN A 43 -2.46 18.86 20.19
N ARG A 44 -2.42 19.84 19.29
CA ARG A 44 -2.46 19.61 17.84
C ARG A 44 -1.24 18.81 17.36
N ILE A 45 -0.05 19.12 17.87
CA ILE A 45 1.18 18.39 17.53
C ILE A 45 1.06 16.92 17.97
N ARG A 46 0.58 16.67 19.19
CA ARG A 46 0.35 15.30 19.69
C ARG A 46 -0.67 14.56 18.84
N GLU A 47 -1.76 15.22 18.45
CA GLU A 47 -2.78 14.61 17.60
C GLU A 47 -2.24 14.26 16.21
N LEU A 48 -1.48 15.16 15.59
CA LEU A 48 -0.82 14.90 14.32
C LEU A 48 0.18 13.75 14.43
N GLY A 49 0.97 13.70 15.51
CA GLY A 49 1.88 12.59 15.79
C GLY A 49 1.14 11.26 15.90
N LYS A 50 0.01 11.23 16.61
CA LYS A 50 -0.84 10.03 16.73
C LYS A 50 -1.41 9.59 15.37
N ARG A 51 -1.89 10.53 14.56
CA ARG A 51 -2.40 10.21 13.20
C ARG A 51 -1.28 9.63 12.34
N LEU A 52 -0.09 10.23 12.37
CA LEU A 52 1.07 9.75 11.63
C LEU A 52 1.47 8.33 12.05
N ASP A 53 1.49 8.04 13.34
CA ASP A 53 1.79 6.70 13.87
C ASP A 53 0.79 5.65 13.37
N THR A 54 -0.50 5.97 13.38
CA THR A 54 -1.55 5.12 12.79
C THR A 54 -1.32 4.91 11.28
N TYR A 55 -0.97 5.95 10.54
CA TYR A 55 -0.68 5.85 9.11
C TYR A 55 0.54 4.98 8.83
N LEU A 56 1.63 5.16 9.58
CA LEU A 56 2.85 4.37 9.44
C LEU A 56 2.56 2.89 9.72
N THR A 57 1.88 2.60 10.84
CA THR A 57 1.46 1.24 11.20
C THR A 57 0.58 0.62 10.09
N GLY A 58 -0.39 1.36 9.58
CA GLY A 58 -1.23 0.92 8.47
C GLY A 58 -0.44 0.63 7.19
N SER A 59 0.52 1.50 6.85
CA SER A 59 1.37 1.34 5.66
C SER A 59 2.29 0.11 5.75
N ILE A 60 2.84 -0.16 6.95
CA ILE A 60 3.68 -1.35 7.20
C ILE A 60 2.85 -2.62 7.00
N ARG A 61 1.66 -2.68 7.62
CA ARG A 61 0.75 -3.82 7.48
C ARG A 61 0.35 -4.05 6.02
N MET A 62 0.04 -2.98 5.29
CA MET A 62 -0.30 -3.07 3.87
C MET A 62 0.88 -3.59 3.04
N GLY A 63 2.11 -3.21 3.39
CA GLY A 63 3.32 -3.77 2.77
C GLY A 63 3.48 -5.28 3.01
N GLU A 64 3.16 -5.74 4.22
CA GLU A 64 3.15 -7.16 4.57
C GLU A 64 2.08 -7.94 3.80
N GLU A 65 0.84 -7.44 3.77
CA GLU A 65 -0.26 -8.03 2.99
C GLU A 65 0.05 -8.07 1.48
N LEU A 66 0.67 -7.01 0.94
CA LEU A 66 1.13 -6.99 -0.46
C LEU A 66 2.24 -8.01 -0.72
N HIS A 67 3.15 -8.21 0.23
CA HIS A 67 4.21 -9.21 0.12
C HIS A 67 3.66 -10.63 0.17
N GLU A 68 2.69 -10.92 1.03
CA GLU A 68 1.97 -12.20 1.07
C GLU A 68 1.20 -12.46 -0.23
N LEU A 69 0.50 -11.44 -0.75
CA LEU A 69 -0.20 -11.55 -2.03
C LEU A 69 0.80 -11.83 -3.16
N ARG A 70 1.94 -11.13 -3.17
CA ARG A 70 2.99 -11.36 -4.16
C ARG A 70 3.56 -12.78 -4.05
N ARG A 71 3.73 -13.33 -2.85
CA ARG A 71 4.15 -14.73 -2.66
C ARG A 71 3.13 -15.73 -3.20
N THR A 72 1.84 -15.44 -3.06
CA THR A 72 0.77 -16.30 -3.58
C THR A 72 0.67 -16.22 -5.10
N VAL A 73 0.87 -15.02 -5.67
CA VAL A 73 0.77 -14.78 -7.12
C VAL A 73 2.03 -15.22 -7.88
N ALA A 74 3.22 -15.06 -7.29
CA ALA A 74 4.49 -15.41 -7.92
C ALA A 74 4.57 -16.84 -8.52
N PRO A 75 4.04 -17.90 -7.88
CA PRO A 75 4.09 -19.25 -8.44
C PRO A 75 3.00 -19.53 -9.48
N LEU A 76 1.96 -18.71 -9.61
CA LEU A 76 0.89 -18.92 -10.61
C LEU A 76 1.42 -19.06 -12.05
N PRO A 77 2.28 -18.15 -12.58
CA PRO A 77 2.82 -18.31 -13.93
C PRO A 77 3.63 -19.60 -14.09
N ASP A 78 4.43 -19.99 -13.10
CA ASP A 78 5.19 -21.25 -13.14
C ASP A 78 4.27 -22.48 -13.12
N LYS A 79 3.16 -22.41 -12.36
CA LYS A 79 2.15 -23.48 -12.38
C LYS A 79 1.40 -23.53 -13.71
N LEU A 80 1.10 -22.39 -14.31
CA LEU A 80 0.46 -22.32 -15.62
C LEU A 80 1.36 -22.89 -16.72
N THR A 81 2.65 -22.53 -16.75
CA THR A 81 3.60 -23.11 -17.70
C THR A 81 3.79 -24.61 -17.47
N GLN A 82 3.81 -25.06 -16.21
CA GLN A 82 3.86 -26.49 -15.92
C GLN A 82 2.59 -27.23 -16.36
N ILE A 83 1.40 -26.64 -16.22
CA ILE A 83 0.15 -27.22 -16.74
C ILE A 83 0.18 -27.28 -18.26
N GLU A 84 0.61 -26.22 -18.93
CA GLU A 84 0.75 -26.16 -20.39
C GLU A 84 1.74 -27.21 -20.92
N GLN A 85 2.86 -27.42 -20.22
CA GLN A 85 3.85 -28.45 -20.56
C GLN A 85 3.39 -29.87 -20.20
N ARG A 86 2.51 -30.02 -19.20
CA ARG A 86 2.04 -31.30 -18.68
C ARG A 86 0.73 -31.76 -19.32
N ASP A 87 0.30 -31.11 -20.40
CA ASP A 87 -0.82 -31.58 -21.21
C ASP A 87 -0.30 -32.32 -22.47
N PRO A 88 0.18 -33.59 -22.34
CA PRO A 88 0.59 -34.40 -23.49
C PRO A 88 -0.59 -34.68 -24.41
N THR A 89 -1.82 -34.63 -23.88
CA THR A 89 -3.06 -34.77 -24.64
C THR A 89 -3.31 -33.56 -25.54
N SER A 90 -3.12 -32.31 -25.09
CA SER A 90 -3.29 -31.15 -25.98
C SER A 90 -2.25 -31.11 -27.10
N LEU A 91 -1.00 -31.53 -26.83
CA LEU A 91 0.03 -31.71 -27.85
C LEU A 91 -0.32 -32.85 -28.82
N SER A 92 -0.82 -33.98 -28.34
CA SER A 92 -1.23 -35.11 -29.20
C SER A 92 -2.46 -34.79 -30.05
N PHE A 93 -3.45 -34.06 -29.51
CA PHE A 93 -4.61 -33.56 -30.26
C PHE A 93 -4.20 -32.52 -31.31
N THR A 94 -3.27 -31.61 -31.00
CA THR A 94 -2.76 -30.62 -31.96
C THR A 94 -1.95 -31.28 -33.08
N GLN A 95 -1.15 -32.30 -32.77
CA GLN A 95 -0.43 -33.12 -33.76
C GLN A 95 -1.39 -33.96 -34.60
N ALA A 96 -2.40 -34.58 -33.98
CA ALA A 96 -3.44 -35.36 -34.65
C ALA A 96 -4.26 -34.51 -35.63
N ALA A 97 -4.68 -33.31 -35.21
CA ALA A 97 -5.34 -32.32 -36.07
C ALA A 97 -4.51 -31.96 -37.32
N ARG A 98 -3.18 -31.82 -37.16
CA ARG A 98 -2.27 -31.53 -38.27
C ARG A 98 -2.11 -32.71 -39.21
N LEU A 99 -1.99 -33.93 -38.69
CA LEU A 99 -1.87 -35.19 -39.46
C LEU A 99 -3.15 -35.52 -40.24
N VAL A 100 -4.33 -35.39 -39.62
CA VAL A 100 -5.63 -35.43 -40.33
C VAL A 100 -5.66 -34.38 -41.42
N GLY A 101 -5.11 -33.19 -41.14
CA GLY A 101 -5.03 -32.10 -42.10
C GLY A 101 -4.27 -32.45 -43.39
N MET A 102 -3.29 -33.35 -43.28
CA MET A 102 -2.47 -33.91 -44.35
C MET A 102 -3.03 -35.21 -44.96
N GLY A 103 -4.20 -35.68 -44.50
CA GLY A 103 -4.88 -36.85 -45.04
C GLY A 103 -4.53 -38.18 -44.38
N ALA A 104 -3.92 -38.18 -43.19
CA ALA A 104 -3.63 -39.41 -42.44
C ALA A 104 -4.93 -40.12 -42.00
N SER A 105 -4.91 -41.45 -41.98
CA SER A 105 -6.07 -42.27 -41.60
C SER A 105 -6.27 -42.31 -40.08
N ALA A 106 -7.48 -42.65 -39.63
CA ALA A 106 -7.80 -42.79 -38.20
C ALA A 106 -6.87 -43.78 -37.49
N ASP A 107 -6.45 -44.85 -38.17
CA ASP A 107 -5.52 -45.85 -37.62
C ASP A 107 -4.10 -45.27 -37.45
N ASP A 108 -3.61 -44.46 -38.39
CA ASP A 108 -2.29 -43.81 -38.29
C ASP A 108 -2.19 -42.83 -37.10
N LEU A 109 -3.32 -42.21 -36.75
CA LEU A 109 -3.45 -41.27 -35.63
C LEU A 109 -3.41 -42.00 -34.29
N THR A 110 -4.02 -43.18 -34.19
CA THR A 110 -3.93 -44.02 -32.98
C THR A 110 -2.51 -44.50 -32.73
N GLN A 111 -1.80 -44.90 -33.78
CA GLN A 111 -0.45 -45.44 -33.69
C GLN A 111 0.62 -44.36 -33.45
N SER A 112 0.47 -43.19 -34.09
CA SER A 112 1.50 -42.12 -34.06
C SER A 112 1.31 -41.13 -32.90
N CYS A 113 0.06 -40.85 -32.52
CA CYS A 113 -0.27 -39.85 -31.51
C CYS A 113 -0.80 -40.45 -30.20
N GLY A 114 -0.85 -41.78 -30.07
CA GLY A 114 -1.20 -42.50 -28.84
C GLY A 114 -2.65 -42.32 -28.38
N LEU A 115 -3.56 -41.92 -29.29
CA LEU A 115 -4.98 -41.75 -28.99
C LEU A 115 -5.73 -43.08 -29.00
N SER A 116 -6.81 -43.17 -28.23
CA SER A 116 -7.75 -44.28 -28.36
C SER A 116 -8.49 -44.21 -29.70
N LYS A 117 -8.96 -45.36 -30.21
CA LYS A 117 -9.67 -45.44 -31.49
C LYS A 117 -10.88 -44.49 -31.56
N ALA A 118 -11.60 -44.35 -30.46
CA ALA A 118 -12.75 -43.45 -30.36
C ALA A 118 -12.34 -41.96 -30.46
N GLU A 119 -11.19 -41.58 -29.90
CA GLU A 119 -10.68 -40.21 -29.95
C GLU A 119 -10.15 -39.85 -31.35
N ALA A 120 -9.45 -40.78 -32.02
CA ALA A 120 -8.97 -40.57 -33.38
C ALA A 120 -10.12 -40.39 -34.39
N GLU A 121 -11.18 -41.20 -34.28
CA GLU A 121 -12.40 -41.06 -35.10
C GLU A 121 -13.13 -39.74 -34.84
N LEU A 122 -13.18 -39.28 -33.58
CA LEU A 122 -13.80 -38.00 -33.23
C LEU A 122 -13.03 -36.82 -33.82
N VAL A 123 -11.70 -36.82 -33.74
CA VAL A 123 -10.84 -35.75 -34.30
C VAL A 123 -10.96 -35.68 -35.82
N ALA A 124 -10.97 -36.82 -36.50
CA ALA A 124 -11.17 -36.89 -37.95
C ALA A 124 -12.52 -36.29 -38.36
N LYS A 125 -13.61 -36.64 -37.67
CA LYS A 125 -14.96 -36.12 -37.93
C LYS A 125 -15.07 -34.63 -37.65
N LEU A 126 -14.51 -34.15 -36.53
CA LEU A 126 -14.53 -32.73 -36.15
C LEU A 126 -13.78 -31.86 -37.17
N HIS A 127 -12.63 -32.34 -37.67
CA HIS A 127 -11.87 -31.64 -38.70
C HIS A 127 -12.57 -31.62 -40.06
N GLN A 128 -13.23 -32.71 -40.43
CA GLN A 128 -14.01 -32.79 -41.67
C GLN A 128 -15.20 -31.83 -41.64
N ALA A 129 -15.89 -31.74 -40.48
CA ALA A 129 -16.98 -30.78 -40.25
C ALA A 129 -16.53 -29.31 -40.22
N ARG A 130 -15.25 -29.04 -39.89
CA ARG A 130 -14.68 -27.68 -39.93
C ARG A 130 -14.21 -27.26 -41.33
N ARG A 131 -14.08 -28.21 -42.26
CA ARG A 131 -13.59 -27.99 -43.65
C ARG A 131 -14.74 -27.97 -44.68
N SER A 132 -15.96 -28.36 -44.27
CA SER A 132 -17.23 -28.17 -44.98
C SER A 132 -17.90 -26.87 -44.59
#